data_AF-A0A840QTC8-F1
#
_entry.id   AF-A0A840QTC8-F1
#
_cell.length_a   1.000
_cell.length_b   1.000
_cell.length_c   1.000
_cell.angle_alpha   90.00
_cell.angle_beta   90.00
_cell.angle_gamma   90.00
#
_symmetry.space_group_name_H-M   'P 1'
#
loop_
_entity.id
_entity.type
_entity.pdbx_description
1 polymer ?
#
loop_
_entity_poly.entity_id
_entity_poly.type
_entity_poly.pdbx_seq_one_letter_code
_entity_poly.pdbx_strand_id
1 'polypeptide(L)'
;MFGFYGIGTISEGASSQSGGLFLVISLLFLYQSSIHVKNKLKLYFLFCSIISMFLTLATVSRTAISAMLIVLIIYILYKLLFSKLNLIYTFTSMVVVATCSLLVFKYFTPILEYVERRLVSGFDSGANTRQNKWDRLLSESDNIGLVFGNGKGFTQTLTGGFTLSADSQFVRLILEVGYIGLVLWFIPIILLITFALVHLKRYTSESLSIILLILAFLIMSVTHEVFLVTIQASIFWIMISLFIGIILNKKNSSSNSHEIV
;
A
#
# COMPACT_ATOMS: atom_id res chain seq x y z
N MET A 1 3.78 8.20 29.71
CA MET A 1 2.99 7.49 28.68
C MET A 1 3.33 8.13 27.34
N PHE A 2 4.44 7.71 26.72
CA PHE A 2 5.01 8.36 25.54
C PHE A 2 4.61 7.60 24.27
N GLY A 3 3.93 8.29 23.35
CA GLY A 3 3.99 8.07 21.90
C GLY A 3 3.69 6.66 21.35
N PHE A 4 2.52 6.09 21.64
CA PHE A 4 2.07 4.80 21.09
C PHE A 4 2.05 4.71 19.54
N TYR A 5 2.11 5.83 18.80
CA TYR A 5 1.97 5.78 17.33
C TYR A 5 2.94 6.66 16.53
N GLY A 6 3.81 7.43 17.19
CA GLY A 6 4.83 8.26 16.51
C GLY A 6 6.24 7.67 16.56
N ILE A 7 6.56 6.93 17.63
CA ILE A 7 7.90 6.34 17.89
C ILE A 7 7.81 4.80 18.03
N GLY A 8 6.60 4.26 18.22
CA GLY A 8 6.34 2.82 18.34
C GLY A 8 6.62 1.99 17.08
N THR A 9 6.83 2.58 15.91
CA THR A 9 7.18 1.83 14.69
C THR A 9 8.55 1.16 14.76
N ILE A 10 9.42 1.58 15.69
CA ILE A 10 10.75 0.97 15.89
C ILE A 10 10.71 -0.05 17.05
N SER A 11 9.76 0.04 17.99
CA SER A 11 9.74 -0.81 19.19
C SER A 11 8.51 -1.72 19.37
N GLU A 12 7.44 -1.56 18.60
CA GLU A 12 6.27 -2.45 18.67
C GLU A 12 6.28 -3.48 17.54
N GLY A 13 6.02 -4.75 17.90
CA GLY A 13 5.97 -5.91 17.00
C GLY A 13 4.84 -5.90 15.95
N ALA A 14 4.39 -4.73 15.50
CA ALA A 14 3.36 -4.55 14.49
C ALA A 14 3.93 -4.75 13.07
N SER A 15 4.35 -5.99 12.78
CA SER A 15 4.81 -6.48 11.45
C SER A 15 4.12 -5.83 10.24
N SER A 16 2.80 -5.66 10.31
CA SER A 16 2.03 -5.06 9.23
C SER A 16 2.30 -3.60 8.94
N GLN A 17 2.56 -2.78 9.97
CA GLN A 17 2.81 -1.35 9.79
C GLN A 17 4.14 -1.10 9.08
N SER A 18 5.18 -1.82 9.51
CA SER A 18 6.49 -1.81 8.84
C SER A 18 6.37 -2.36 7.42
N GLY A 19 5.57 -3.41 7.19
CA GLY A 19 5.32 -3.96 5.87
C GLY A 19 4.69 -2.94 4.92
N GLY A 20 3.69 -2.20 5.39
CA GLY A 20 3.09 -1.12 4.61
C GLY A 20 4.06 0.02 4.28
N LEU A 21 4.95 0.37 5.22
CA LEU A 21 5.97 1.39 5.01
C LEU A 21 7.01 0.96 3.97
N PHE A 22 7.54 -0.26 4.07
CA PHE A 22 8.46 -0.80 3.06
C PHE A 22 7.80 -0.97 1.69
N LEU A 23 6.52 -1.29 1.63
CA LEU A 23 5.75 -1.31 0.38
C LEU A 23 5.72 0.09 -0.26
N VAL A 24 5.41 1.14 0.51
CA VAL A 24 5.41 2.52 -0.02
C VAL A 24 6.80 2.95 -0.50
N ILE A 25 7.84 2.64 0.26
CA ILE A 25 9.23 2.93 -0.15
C ILE A 25 9.58 2.19 -1.45
N SER A 26 9.12 0.94 -1.61
CA SER A 26 9.34 0.18 -2.84
C SER A 26 8.68 0.83 -4.05
N LEU A 27 7.45 1.34 -3.90
CA LEU A 27 6.70 2.07 -4.93
C LEU A 27 7.38 3.38 -5.31
N LEU A 28 7.88 4.11 -4.30
CA LEU A 28 8.66 5.33 -4.48
C LEU A 28 9.92 5.08 -5.31
N PHE A 29 10.67 4.02 -5.00
CA PHE A 29 11.86 3.68 -5.77
C PHE A 29 11.53 3.15 -7.17
N LEU A 30 10.42 2.42 -7.37
CA LEU A 30 9.94 2.07 -8.71
C LEU A 30 9.62 3.33 -9.53
N TYR A 31 8.94 4.29 -8.92
CA TYR A 31 8.64 5.58 -9.55
C TYR A 31 9.93 6.31 -9.95
N GLN A 32 10.89 6.47 -9.05
CA GLN A 32 12.17 7.12 -9.34
C GLN A 32 12.94 6.40 -10.46
N SER A 33 12.98 5.07 -10.43
CA SER A 33 13.57 4.25 -11.50
C SER A 33 12.90 4.48 -12.86
N SER A 34 11.59 4.76 -12.87
CA SER A 34 10.84 4.98 -14.11
C SER A 34 11.08 6.34 -14.77
N ILE A 35 11.50 7.36 -14.01
CA ILE A 35 11.72 8.73 -14.51
C ILE A 35 13.16 8.97 -14.92
N HIS A 36 14.13 8.35 -14.26
CA HIS A 36 15.54 8.60 -14.55
C HIS A 36 15.98 7.94 -15.87
N VAL A 37 16.45 8.78 -16.80
CA VAL A 37 16.96 8.38 -18.13
C VAL A 37 18.34 7.73 -18.03
N LYS A 38 19.18 8.14 -17.07
CA LYS A 38 20.55 7.61 -16.91
C LYS A 38 20.50 6.18 -16.37
N ASN A 39 21.03 5.22 -17.13
CA ASN A 39 21.02 3.79 -16.81
C ASN A 39 21.54 3.46 -15.40
N LYS A 40 22.59 4.15 -14.92
CA LYS A 40 23.18 3.90 -13.57
C LYS A 40 22.21 4.24 -12.44
N LEU A 41 21.58 5.43 -12.47
CA LEU A 41 20.62 5.85 -11.43
C LEU A 41 19.35 5.01 -11.48
N LYS A 42 18.87 4.70 -12.69
CA LYS A 42 17.73 3.81 -12.90
C LYS A 42 17.95 2.44 -12.24
N LEU A 43 19.14 1.85 -12.44
CA LEU A 43 19.51 0.57 -11.85
C LEU A 43 19.63 0.66 -10.32
N TYR A 44 20.23 1.74 -9.80
CA TYR A 44 20.30 1.99 -8.35
C TYR A 44 18.92 2.02 -7.70
N PHE A 45 17.97 2.79 -8.25
CA PHE A 45 16.62 2.84 -7.69
C PHE A 45 15.86 1.53 -7.85
N LEU A 46 16.07 0.81 -8.95
CA LEU A 46 15.48 -0.53 -9.12
C LEU A 46 16.00 -1.49 -8.04
N PHE A 47 17.31 -1.47 -7.77
CA PHE A 47 17.92 -2.27 -6.72
C PHE A 47 17.39 -1.91 -5.32
N CYS A 48 17.30 -0.62 -5.00
CA CYS A 48 16.69 -0.15 -3.74
C CYS A 48 15.21 -0.58 -3.61
N SER A 49 14.46 -0.54 -4.70
CA SER A 49 13.07 -1.03 -4.72
C SER A 49 13.00 -2.52 -4.37
N ILE A 50 13.88 -3.33 -4.96
CA ILE A 50 13.89 -4.77 -4.70
C ILE A 50 14.31 -5.07 -3.26
N ILE A 51 15.30 -4.36 -2.71
CA ILE A 51 15.63 -4.45 -1.28
C ILE A 51 14.39 -4.14 -0.43
N SER A 52 13.66 -3.06 -0.74
CA SER A 52 12.46 -2.69 0.00
C SER A 52 11.32 -3.72 -0.11
N MET A 53 11.17 -4.35 -1.28
CA MET A 53 10.25 -5.47 -1.46
C MET A 53 10.66 -6.68 -0.61
N PHE A 54 11.96 -6.98 -0.56
CA PHE A 54 12.48 -8.03 0.29
C PHE A 54 12.26 -7.75 1.79
N LEU A 55 12.46 -6.50 2.22
CA LEU A 55 12.12 -6.07 3.58
C LEU A 55 10.62 -6.21 3.84
N THR A 56 9.76 -5.91 2.86
CA THR A 56 8.31 -6.15 2.95
C THR A 56 8.01 -7.63 3.19
N LEU A 57 8.65 -8.54 2.44
CA LEU A 57 8.53 -9.99 2.66
C LEU A 57 9.01 -10.38 4.07
N ALA A 58 10.13 -9.82 4.51
CA ALA A 58 10.73 -10.10 5.82
C ALA A 58 9.85 -9.67 7.00
N THR A 59 8.90 -8.75 6.81
CA THR A 59 7.91 -8.41 7.85
C THR A 59 6.89 -9.52 8.10
N VAL A 60 6.74 -10.47 7.16
CA VAL A 60 5.75 -11.56 7.24
C VAL A 60 4.30 -11.05 7.35
N SER A 61 4.06 -9.82 6.88
CA SER A 61 2.72 -9.23 6.81
C SER A 61 1.98 -9.73 5.57
N ARG A 62 1.03 -10.64 5.78
CA ARG A 62 0.23 -11.26 4.69
C ARG A 62 -0.36 -10.22 3.73
N THR A 63 -0.99 -9.18 4.26
CA THR A 63 -1.62 -8.16 3.41
C THR A 63 -0.62 -7.27 2.69
N ALA A 64 0.50 -6.92 3.32
CA ALA A 64 1.54 -6.14 2.63
C ALA A 64 2.19 -6.97 1.51
N ILE A 65 2.41 -8.27 1.75
CA ILE A 65 2.94 -9.21 0.74
C ILE A 65 1.95 -9.36 -0.42
N SER A 66 0.66 -9.59 -0.16
CA SER A 66 -0.36 -9.67 -1.20
C SER A 66 -0.49 -8.37 -2.00
N ALA A 67 -0.49 -7.21 -1.33
CA ALA A 67 -0.51 -5.91 -1.98
C ALA A 67 0.72 -5.70 -2.87
N MET A 68 1.91 -6.05 -2.38
CA MET A 68 3.16 -5.98 -3.13
C MET A 68 3.12 -6.87 -4.38
N LEU A 69 2.65 -8.12 -4.26
CA LEU A 69 2.55 -9.05 -5.39
C LEU A 69 1.61 -8.53 -6.48
N ILE A 70 0.41 -8.06 -6.10
CA ILE A 70 -0.56 -7.52 -7.04
C ILE A 70 -0.02 -6.27 -7.75
N VAL A 71 0.61 -5.36 -7.00
CA VAL A 71 1.30 -4.19 -7.55
C VAL A 71 2.37 -4.60 -8.55
N LEU A 72 3.20 -5.58 -8.20
CA LEU A 72 4.29 -6.05 -9.06
C LEU A 72 3.75 -6.65 -10.35
N ILE A 73 2.72 -7.49 -10.27
CA ILE A 73 2.05 -8.09 -11.43
C ILE A 73 1.53 -7.00 -12.36
N ILE A 74 0.78 -6.01 -11.83
CA ILE A 74 0.23 -4.91 -12.63
C ILE A 74 1.34 -4.07 -13.25
N TYR A 75 2.40 -3.75 -12.50
CA TYR A 75 3.53 -3.00 -13.01
C TYR A 75 4.23 -3.74 -14.16
N ILE A 76 4.48 -5.04 -14.02
CA ILE A 76 5.10 -5.87 -15.06
C ILE A 76 4.19 -5.97 -16.28
N LEU A 77 2.91 -6.28 -16.10
CA LEU A 77 1.93 -6.35 -17.20
C LEU A 77 1.83 -5.03 -17.95
N TYR A 78 1.76 -3.90 -17.23
CA TYR A 78 1.76 -2.58 -17.84
C TYR A 78 3.02 -2.33 -18.68
N LYS A 79 4.19 -2.67 -18.12
CA LYS A 79 5.45 -2.52 -18.84
C LYS A 79 5.56 -3.46 -20.05
N LEU A 80 5.01 -4.66 -20.00
CA LEU A 80 4.97 -5.60 -21.14
C LEU A 80 4.07 -5.09 -22.27
N LEU A 81 2.89 -4.57 -21.93
CA LEU A 81 1.89 -4.16 -22.91
C LEU A 81 2.17 -2.79 -23.54
N PHE A 82 2.70 -1.84 -22.76
CA PHE A 82 2.74 -0.43 -23.16
C PHE A 82 4.16 0.16 -23.24
N SER A 83 5.19 -0.56 -22.80
CA SER A 83 6.58 -0.12 -22.90
C SER A 83 7.36 -1.08 -23.78
N LYS A 84 8.27 -0.56 -24.62
CA LYS A 84 9.34 -1.38 -25.22
C LYS A 84 10.29 -1.79 -24.11
N LEU A 85 9.88 -2.78 -23.30
CA LEU A 85 10.70 -3.29 -22.22
C LEU A 85 11.99 -3.83 -22.81
N ASN A 86 13.10 -3.37 -22.27
CA ASN A 86 14.34 -4.11 -22.41
C ASN A 86 14.29 -5.21 -21.34
N LEU A 87 13.50 -6.26 -21.63
CA LEU A 87 13.18 -7.39 -20.75
C LEU A 87 14.41 -7.95 -20.06
N ILE A 88 15.55 -7.90 -20.75
CA ILE A 88 16.87 -8.25 -20.27
C ILE A 88 17.17 -7.56 -18.93
N TYR A 89 17.04 -6.24 -18.79
CA TYR A 89 17.41 -5.56 -17.53
C TYR A 89 16.50 -5.92 -16.36
N THR A 90 15.19 -6.05 -16.60
CA THR A 90 14.24 -6.46 -15.56
C THR A 90 14.55 -7.90 -15.12
N PHE A 91 14.75 -8.80 -16.07
CA PHE A 91 15.12 -10.18 -15.80
C PHE A 91 16.48 -10.30 -15.10
N THR A 92 17.52 -9.59 -15.57
CA THR A 92 18.83 -9.56 -14.93
C THR A 92 18.74 -9.05 -13.50
N SER A 93 17.93 -8.02 -13.21
CA SER A 93 17.73 -7.54 -11.84
C SER A 93 17.07 -8.58 -10.94
N MET A 94 16.09 -9.34 -11.45
CA MET A 94 15.44 -10.43 -10.73
C MET A 94 16.42 -11.58 -10.48
N VAL A 95 17.23 -11.94 -11.47
CA VAL A 95 18.26 -12.98 -11.36
C VAL A 95 19.31 -12.58 -10.33
N VAL A 96 19.85 -11.35 -10.38
CA VAL A 96 20.84 -10.87 -9.40
C VAL A 96 20.29 -10.96 -7.98
N VAL A 97 19.03 -10.58 -7.78
CA VAL A 97 18.39 -10.66 -6.46
C VAL A 97 18.16 -12.10 -6.04
N ALA A 98 17.70 -12.97 -6.94
CA ALA A 98 17.55 -14.39 -6.67
C ALA A 98 18.91 -15.01 -6.29
N THR A 99 19.98 -14.73 -7.03
CA THR A 99 21.33 -15.21 -6.72
C THR A 99 21.87 -14.66 -5.41
N CYS A 100 21.69 -13.36 -5.13
CA CYS A 100 22.04 -12.77 -3.84
C CYS A 100 21.24 -13.43 -2.70
N SER A 101 19.96 -13.73 -2.89
CA SER A 101 19.15 -14.42 -1.90
C SER A 101 19.62 -15.86 -1.65
N LEU A 102 20.10 -16.55 -2.69
CA LEU A 102 20.69 -17.90 -2.60
C LEU A 102 22.03 -17.89 -1.86
N LEU A 103 22.87 -16.86 -2.06
CA LEU A 103 24.15 -16.72 -1.35
C LEU A 103 23.96 -16.47 0.16
N VAL A 104 22.86 -15.81 0.55
CA VAL A 104 22.51 -15.57 1.95
C VAL A 104 21.58 -16.68 2.50
N PHE A 105 21.21 -17.67 1.68
CA PHE A 105 20.22 -18.71 2.01
C PHE A 105 20.53 -19.46 3.31
N LYS A 106 21.81 -19.76 3.56
CA LYS A 106 22.28 -20.41 4.80
C LYS A 106 21.93 -19.62 6.08
N TYR A 107 21.86 -18.29 5.98
CA TYR A 107 21.43 -17.42 7.07
C TYR A 107 19.91 -17.15 7.05
N PHE A 108 19.23 -17.51 5.97
CA PHE A 108 17.79 -17.30 5.77
C PHE A 108 16.93 -18.50 6.15
N THR A 109 17.48 -19.71 6.28
CA THR A 109 16.70 -20.90 6.65
C THR A 109 15.79 -20.69 7.86
N PRO A 110 16.23 -20.10 8.99
CA PRO A 110 15.36 -19.84 10.14
C PRO A 110 14.24 -18.82 9.85
N ILE A 111 14.51 -17.85 8.97
CA ILE A 111 13.52 -16.85 8.55
C ILE A 111 12.49 -17.50 7.64
N LEU A 112 12.91 -18.35 6.70
CA LEU A 112 12.03 -19.09 5.80
C LEU A 112 11.14 -20.05 6.57
N GLU A 113 11.66 -20.81 7.53
CA GLU A 113 10.86 -21.67 8.40
C GLU A 113 9.84 -20.86 9.22
N TYR A 114 10.23 -19.68 9.72
CA TYR A 114 9.31 -18.79 10.43
C TYR A 114 8.20 -18.26 9.51
N VAL A 115 8.56 -17.83 8.29
CA VAL A 115 7.64 -17.36 7.25
C VAL A 115 6.69 -18.47 6.86
N GLU A 116 7.19 -19.66 6.57
CA GLU A 116 6.42 -20.85 6.20
C GLU A 116 5.44 -21.22 7.31
N ARG A 117 5.90 -21.33 8.56
CA ARG A 117 5.02 -21.60 9.70
C ARG A 117 3.92 -20.54 9.80
N ARG A 118 4.26 -19.26 9.66
CA ARG A 118 3.27 -18.17 9.77
C ARG A 118 2.30 -18.11 8.59
N LEU A 119 2.73 -18.51 7.39
CA LEU A 119 1.90 -18.54 6.19
C LEU A 119 1.01 -19.79 6.14
N VAL A 120 1.55 -20.97 6.50
CA VAL A 120 0.85 -22.26 6.39
C VAL A 120 -0.01 -22.52 7.63
N SER A 121 0.56 -22.44 8.84
CA SER A 121 -0.18 -22.80 10.06
C SER A 121 -0.99 -21.65 10.65
N GLY A 122 -0.67 -20.40 10.29
CA GLY A 122 -1.32 -19.20 10.81
C GLY A 122 -2.46 -18.64 9.95
N PHE A 123 -2.72 -19.23 8.77
CA PHE A 123 -3.66 -18.65 7.81
C PHE A 123 -5.09 -18.65 8.34
N ASP A 124 -5.61 -19.84 8.63
CA ASP A 124 -7.00 -20.07 9.04
C ASP A 124 -7.28 -19.47 10.42
N SER A 125 -6.39 -19.69 11.38
CA SER A 125 -6.55 -19.14 12.74
C SER A 125 -6.64 -17.61 12.73
N GLY A 126 -5.77 -16.94 11.96
CA GLY A 126 -5.77 -15.48 11.92
C GLY A 126 -6.90 -14.87 11.10
N ALA A 127 -7.41 -15.58 10.07
CA ALA A 127 -8.58 -15.14 9.31
C ALA A 127 -9.85 -15.29 10.16
N ASN A 128 -10.05 -16.46 10.78
CA ASN A 128 -11.21 -16.75 11.63
C ASN A 128 -11.26 -15.82 12.85
N THR A 129 -10.10 -15.53 13.47
CA THR A 129 -10.05 -14.57 14.59
C THR A 129 -10.52 -13.18 14.17
N ARG A 130 -10.15 -12.70 12.98
CA ARG A 130 -10.60 -11.40 12.48
C ARG A 130 -12.07 -11.41 12.11
N GLN A 131 -12.52 -12.46 11.42
CA GLN A 131 -13.92 -12.61 11.05
C GLN A 131 -14.81 -12.60 12.30
N ASN A 132 -14.52 -13.44 13.29
CA ASN A 132 -15.25 -13.47 14.56
C ASN A 132 -15.24 -12.10 15.27
N LYS A 133 -14.10 -11.39 15.20
CA LYS A 133 -13.97 -10.04 15.76
C LYS A 133 -14.86 -9.04 15.02
N TRP A 134 -14.89 -9.09 13.69
CA TRP A 134 -15.72 -8.23 12.86
C TRP A 134 -17.20 -8.52 13.05
N ASP A 135 -17.59 -9.80 13.06
CA ASP A 135 -18.98 -10.23 13.28
C ASP A 135 -19.47 -9.75 14.64
N ARG A 136 -18.65 -9.90 15.69
CA ARG A 136 -18.97 -9.37 17.02
C ARG A 136 -19.15 -7.85 17.02
N LEU A 137 -18.24 -7.10 16.38
CA LEU A 137 -18.34 -5.64 16.34
C LEU A 137 -19.57 -5.18 15.53
N LEU A 138 -19.89 -5.88 14.44
CA LEU A 138 -21.05 -5.59 13.61
C LEU A 138 -22.36 -5.91 14.33
N SER A 139 -22.40 -6.95 15.17
CA SER A 139 -23.60 -7.29 15.95
C SER A 139 -23.93 -6.28 17.06
N GLU A 140 -22.99 -5.42 17.45
CA GLU A 140 -23.22 -4.35 18.44
C GLU A 140 -23.87 -3.10 17.81
N SER A 141 -23.95 -3.04 16.48
CA SER A 141 -24.62 -1.94 15.76
C SER A 141 -26.06 -2.31 15.43
N ASP A 142 -27.00 -1.40 15.66
CA ASP A 142 -28.36 -1.54 15.16
C ASP A 142 -28.44 -1.24 13.65
N ASN A 143 -29.59 -1.53 13.04
CA ASN A 143 -29.79 -1.33 11.60
C ASN A 143 -29.64 0.15 11.19
N ILE A 144 -30.04 1.09 12.04
CA ILE A 144 -29.92 2.53 11.77
C ILE A 144 -28.44 2.94 11.82
N GLY A 145 -27.71 2.49 12.83
CA GLY A 145 -26.27 2.69 12.99
C GLY A 145 -25.46 2.07 11.85
N LEU A 146 -25.88 0.93 11.28
CA LEU A 146 -25.21 0.37 10.09
C LEU A 146 -25.41 1.24 8.85
N VAL A 147 -26.55 1.94 8.70
CA VAL A 147 -26.83 2.79 7.53
C VAL A 147 -26.15 4.15 7.66
N PHE A 148 -26.28 4.81 8.81
CA PHE A 148 -25.85 6.20 9.03
C PHE A 148 -24.60 6.36 9.89
N GLY A 149 -24.12 5.26 10.51
CA GLY A 149 -23.00 5.24 11.44
C GLY A 149 -23.44 5.41 12.89
N ASN A 150 -22.63 4.86 13.80
CA ASN A 150 -22.81 5.01 15.25
C ASN A 150 -22.00 6.18 15.84
N GLY A 151 -21.30 6.94 15.00
CA GLY A 151 -20.43 8.03 15.40
C GLY A 151 -18.96 7.62 15.56
N LYS A 152 -18.08 8.62 15.46
CA LYS A 152 -16.63 8.44 15.57
C LYS A 152 -16.27 8.00 16.99
N GLY A 153 -15.42 6.98 17.12
CA GLY A 153 -15.03 6.46 18.43
C GLY A 153 -15.84 5.26 18.89
N PHE A 154 -16.90 4.87 18.17
CA PHE A 154 -17.78 3.77 18.56
C PHE A 154 -17.01 2.47 18.86
N THR A 155 -16.06 2.12 17.98
CA THR A 155 -15.24 0.91 18.16
C THR A 155 -14.35 0.96 19.40
N GLN A 156 -13.86 2.15 19.77
CA GLN A 156 -13.05 2.37 20.98
C GLN A 156 -13.89 2.30 22.25
N THR A 157 -15.13 2.80 22.18
CA THR A 157 -16.08 2.72 23.29
C THR A 157 -16.45 1.26 23.60
N LEU A 158 -16.67 0.45 22.57
CA LEU A 158 -16.99 -0.98 22.74
C LEU A 158 -15.80 -1.78 23.31
N THR A 159 -14.58 -1.48 22.89
CA THR A 159 -13.37 -2.21 23.33
C THR A 159 -12.77 -1.65 24.62
N GLY A 160 -13.23 -0.49 25.09
CA GLY A 160 -12.70 0.18 26.28
C GLY A 160 -11.27 0.70 26.12
N GLY A 161 -10.80 0.92 24.88
CA GLY A 161 -9.42 1.31 24.60
C GLY A 161 -9.24 2.17 23.36
N PHE A 162 -8.17 2.98 23.36
CA PHE A 162 -7.81 3.86 22.23
C PHE A 162 -7.09 3.13 21.07
N THR A 163 -7.17 1.80 21.01
CA THR A 163 -6.42 0.99 20.04
C THR A 163 -7.19 0.81 18.72
N LEU A 164 -6.47 0.33 17.68
CA LEU A 164 -7.01 -0.15 16.40
C LEU A 164 -7.99 -1.31 16.67
N SER A 165 -9.24 -0.96 16.87
CA SER A 165 -10.24 -1.88 17.42
C SER A 165 -10.92 -2.68 16.32
N ALA A 166 -11.04 -2.18 15.10
CA ALA A 166 -11.69 -2.91 14.00
C ALA A 166 -10.71 -3.78 13.20
N ASP A 167 -9.41 -3.44 13.17
CA ASP A 167 -8.41 -4.08 12.31
C ASP A 167 -8.86 -4.17 10.83
N SER A 168 -9.67 -3.22 10.38
CA SER A 168 -10.14 -3.12 8.99
C SER A 168 -10.70 -1.73 8.77
N GLN A 169 -10.20 -1.04 7.74
CA GLN A 169 -10.69 0.28 7.36
C GLN A 169 -12.19 0.24 7.03
N PHE A 170 -12.63 -0.83 6.36
CA PHE A 170 -14.01 -0.95 5.89
C PHE A 170 -14.98 -1.23 7.04
N VAL A 171 -14.64 -2.16 7.94
CA VAL A 171 -15.47 -2.45 9.12
C VAL A 171 -15.58 -1.20 9.99
N ARG A 172 -14.47 -0.47 10.20
CA ARG A 172 -14.50 0.79 10.96
C ARG A 172 -15.40 1.83 10.31
N LEU A 173 -15.30 2.02 8.98
CA LEU A 173 -16.14 2.98 8.27
C LEU A 173 -17.63 2.64 8.36
N ILE A 174 -17.99 1.35 8.22
CA ILE A 174 -19.38 0.89 8.39
C ILE A 174 -19.87 1.21 9.81
N LEU A 175 -19.08 0.88 10.83
CA LEU A 175 -19.50 1.08 12.22
C LEU A 175 -19.56 2.55 12.64
N GLU A 176 -18.58 3.36 12.25
CA GLU A 176 -18.50 4.76 12.70
C GLU A 176 -19.28 5.74 11.81
N VAL A 177 -19.37 5.48 10.50
CA VAL A 177 -19.92 6.40 9.49
C VAL A 177 -21.05 5.78 8.66
N GLY A 178 -21.30 4.48 8.79
CA GLY A 178 -22.38 3.78 8.09
C GLY A 178 -22.05 3.44 6.64
N TYR A 179 -22.94 2.67 6.01
CA TYR A 179 -22.85 2.35 4.59
C TYR A 179 -22.89 3.60 3.70
N ILE A 180 -23.68 4.61 4.07
CA ILE A 180 -23.73 5.88 3.33
C ILE A 180 -22.37 6.57 3.40
N GLY A 181 -21.78 6.65 4.61
CA GLY A 181 -20.45 7.21 4.81
C GLY A 181 -19.37 6.45 4.04
N LEU A 182 -19.42 5.12 4.02
CA LEU A 182 -18.51 4.27 3.24
C LEU A 182 -18.60 4.59 1.74
N VAL A 183 -19.80 4.72 1.18
CA VAL A 183 -20.00 5.09 -0.23
C VAL A 183 -19.41 6.47 -0.52
N LEU A 184 -19.70 7.46 0.33
CA LEU A 184 -19.14 8.81 0.19
C LEU A 184 -17.61 8.80 0.30
N TRP A 185 -17.04 7.96 1.15
CA TRP A 185 -15.60 7.81 1.29
C TRP A 185 -14.93 7.22 0.04
N PHE A 186 -15.62 6.39 -0.75
CA PHE A 186 -15.10 5.89 -2.02
C PHE A 186 -15.06 6.94 -3.14
N ILE A 187 -15.87 8.02 -3.05
CA ILE A 187 -15.90 9.09 -4.07
C ILE A 187 -14.49 9.67 -4.34
N PRO A 188 -13.74 10.18 -3.34
CA PRO A 188 -12.39 10.70 -3.59
C PRO A 188 -11.45 9.64 -4.18
N ILE A 189 -11.56 8.37 -3.77
CA ILE A 189 -10.75 7.28 -4.33
C ILE A 189 -11.04 7.08 -5.83
N ILE A 190 -12.31 7.05 -6.21
CA ILE A 190 -12.74 6.92 -7.62
C ILE A 190 -12.29 8.13 -8.44
N LEU A 191 -12.40 9.33 -7.90
CA LEU A 191 -11.91 10.56 -8.55
C LEU A 191 -10.40 10.52 -8.80
N LEU A 192 -9.62 10.04 -7.83
CA LEU A 192 -8.16 9.89 -7.97
C LEU A 192 -7.79 8.85 -9.04
N ILE A 193 -8.48 7.70 -9.06
CA ILE A 193 -8.27 6.67 -10.10
C ILE A 193 -8.62 7.25 -11.47
N THR A 194 -9.77 7.91 -11.59
CA THR A 194 -10.22 8.54 -12.86
C THR A 194 -9.22 9.60 -13.32
N PHE A 195 -8.76 10.46 -12.41
CA PHE A 195 -7.73 11.47 -12.70
C PHE A 195 -6.46 10.83 -13.26
N ALA A 196 -5.97 9.75 -12.63
CA ALA A 196 -4.79 9.03 -13.09
C ALA A 196 -5.01 8.37 -14.45
N LEU A 197 -6.16 7.74 -14.68
CA LEU A 197 -6.47 7.09 -15.96
C LEU A 197 -6.53 8.10 -17.12
N VAL A 198 -7.13 9.26 -16.92
CA VAL A 198 -7.20 10.35 -17.92
C VAL A 198 -5.80 10.83 -18.30
N HIS A 199 -4.87 10.88 -17.35
CA HIS A 199 -3.52 11.40 -17.55
C HIS A 199 -2.49 10.31 -17.91
N LEU A 200 -2.90 9.04 -17.93
CA LEU A 200 -1.99 7.88 -18.06
C LEU A 200 -1.17 7.90 -19.35
N LYS A 201 -1.74 8.35 -20.48
CA LYS A 201 -1.00 8.37 -21.76
C LYS A 201 0.14 9.39 -21.80
N ARG A 202 -0.03 10.53 -21.12
CA ARG A 202 0.92 11.66 -21.19
C ARG A 202 1.89 11.69 -20.01
N TYR A 203 1.41 11.29 -18.83
CA TYR A 203 2.15 11.29 -17.57
C TYR A 203 2.14 9.88 -16.98
N THR A 204 2.65 8.93 -17.78
CA THR A 204 2.61 7.49 -17.52
C THR A 204 3.13 7.12 -16.14
N SER A 205 4.32 7.60 -15.77
CA SER A 205 4.98 7.20 -14.53
C SER A 205 4.20 7.66 -13.29
N GLU A 206 3.82 8.94 -13.26
CA GLU A 206 3.07 9.53 -12.16
C GLU A 206 1.68 8.90 -12.01
N SER A 207 0.97 8.75 -13.13
CA SER A 207 -0.38 8.19 -13.15
C SER A 207 -0.40 6.73 -12.73
N LEU A 208 0.56 5.93 -13.22
CA LEU A 208 0.71 4.54 -12.81
C LEU A 208 1.04 4.44 -11.31
N SER A 209 1.91 5.30 -10.80
CA SER A 209 2.24 5.33 -9.37
C SER A 209 1.03 5.66 -8.49
N ILE A 210 0.16 6.59 -8.91
CA ILE A 210 -1.11 6.86 -8.21
C ILE A 210 -1.98 5.60 -8.16
N ILE A 211 -2.18 4.93 -9.30
CA ILE A 211 -3.01 3.72 -9.39
C ILE A 211 -2.45 2.59 -8.51
N LEU A 212 -1.14 2.33 -8.59
CA LEU A 212 -0.48 1.30 -7.80
C LEU A 212 -0.56 1.59 -6.29
N LEU A 213 -0.40 2.86 -5.90
CA LEU A 213 -0.50 3.28 -4.51
C LEU A 213 -1.93 3.12 -3.96
N ILE A 214 -2.94 3.55 -4.72
CA ILE A 214 -4.36 3.38 -4.34
C ILE A 214 -4.68 1.89 -4.18
N LEU A 215 -4.31 1.06 -5.15
CA LEU A 215 -4.59 -0.37 -5.10
C LEU A 215 -3.89 -1.05 -3.92
N ALA A 216 -2.62 -0.74 -3.69
CA ALA A 216 -1.88 -1.23 -2.53
C ALA A 216 -2.60 -0.92 -1.22
N PHE A 217 -3.04 0.33 -1.04
CA PHE A 217 -3.73 0.74 0.18
C PHE A 217 -5.14 0.14 0.29
N LEU A 218 -5.88 0.00 -0.80
CA LEU A 218 -7.19 -0.70 -0.78
C LEU A 218 -7.05 -2.17 -0.35
N ILE A 219 -5.98 -2.85 -0.77
CA ILE A 219 -5.70 -4.23 -0.33
C ILE A 219 -5.31 -4.25 1.15
N MET A 220 -4.45 -3.33 1.59
CA MET A 220 -4.07 -3.25 3.01
C MET A 220 -5.24 -2.87 3.92
N SER A 221 -6.20 -2.08 3.42
CA SER A 221 -7.42 -1.65 4.12
C SER A 221 -8.31 -2.78 4.58
N VAL A 222 -8.20 -3.95 3.95
CA VAL A 222 -8.97 -5.14 4.35
C VAL A 222 -8.66 -5.52 5.80
N THR A 223 -7.40 -5.42 6.23
CA THR A 223 -6.98 -5.86 7.56
C THR A 223 -6.33 -4.77 8.41
N HIS A 224 -6.34 -3.51 7.96
CA HIS A 224 -5.75 -2.38 8.68
C HIS A 224 -6.49 -1.09 8.35
N GLU A 225 -6.44 -0.12 9.26
CA GLU A 225 -7.09 1.19 9.12
C GLU A 225 -6.13 2.22 8.46
N VAL A 226 -5.60 1.86 7.29
CA VAL A 226 -4.43 2.53 6.66
C VAL A 226 -4.71 3.91 6.08
N PHE A 227 -5.98 4.35 6.04
CA PHE A 227 -6.35 5.65 5.48
C PHE A 227 -6.73 6.70 6.53
N LEU A 228 -6.94 6.31 7.79
CA LEU A 228 -7.45 7.23 8.82
C LEU A 228 -6.49 7.49 9.99
N VAL A 229 -5.86 6.45 10.54
CA VAL A 229 -5.29 6.54 11.90
C VAL A 229 -3.77 6.39 11.94
N THR A 230 -3.15 6.03 10.82
CA THR A 230 -1.77 5.57 10.83
C THR A 230 -0.84 6.50 10.05
N ILE A 231 0.47 6.47 10.35
CA ILE A 231 1.50 7.20 9.60
C ILE A 231 1.41 6.89 8.09
N GLN A 232 1.02 5.65 7.74
CA GLN A 232 0.80 5.24 6.36
C GLN A 232 -0.29 6.09 5.67
N ALA A 233 -1.33 6.53 6.38
CA ALA A 233 -2.35 7.42 5.82
C ALA A 233 -1.75 8.77 5.41
N SER A 234 -0.96 9.38 6.30
CA SER A 234 -0.29 10.65 6.00
C SER A 234 0.65 10.51 4.82
N ILE A 235 1.45 9.43 4.78
CA ILE A 235 2.35 9.16 3.66
C ILE A 235 1.53 8.98 2.37
N PHE A 236 0.43 8.23 2.40
CA PHE A 236 -0.44 8.04 1.24
C PHE A 236 -0.92 9.38 0.69
N TRP A 237 -1.52 10.23 1.53
CA TRP A 237 -2.09 11.50 1.09
C TRP A 237 -1.01 12.48 0.58
N ILE A 238 0.16 12.52 1.23
CA ILE A 238 1.30 13.32 0.78
C ILE A 238 1.77 12.84 -0.61
N MET A 239 1.91 11.52 -0.78
CA MET A 239 2.37 10.92 -2.03
C MET A 239 1.41 11.15 -3.19
N ILE A 240 0.10 10.95 -2.96
CA ILE A 240 -0.95 11.25 -3.95
C ILE A 240 -0.89 12.72 -4.34
N SER A 241 -0.83 13.62 -3.36
CA SER A 241 -0.80 15.07 -3.60
C SER A 241 0.45 15.47 -4.39
N LEU A 242 1.60 14.88 -4.09
CA LEU A 242 2.86 15.12 -4.80
C LEU A 242 2.75 14.68 -6.27
N PHE A 243 2.23 13.49 -6.56
CA PHE A 243 2.08 13.03 -7.94
C PHE A 243 1.09 13.87 -8.74
N ILE A 244 -0.04 14.26 -8.14
CA ILE A 244 -1.00 15.18 -8.76
C ILE A 244 -0.33 16.52 -9.07
N GLY A 245 0.40 17.09 -8.10
CA GLY A 245 1.14 18.34 -8.29
C GLY A 245 2.14 18.28 -9.43
N ILE A 246 2.88 17.17 -9.56
CA ILE A 246 3.82 16.96 -10.69
C ILE A 246 3.09 16.91 -12.03
N ILE A 247 1.97 16.19 -12.12
CA ILE A 247 1.16 16.09 -13.34
C ILE A 247 0.65 17.47 -13.75
N LEU A 248 0.07 18.22 -12.81
CA LEU A 248 -0.50 19.55 -13.08
C LEU A 248 0.58 20.56 -13.48
N ASN A 249 1.74 20.55 -12.82
CA ASN A 249 2.85 21.44 -13.17
C ASN A 249 3.37 21.16 -14.59
N LYS A 250 3.61 19.88 -14.92
CA LYS A 250 4.04 19.49 -16.28
C LYS A 250 3.00 19.84 -17.35
N LYS A 251 1.70 19.78 -17.03
CA LYS A 251 0.62 20.20 -17.94
C LYS A 251 0.70 21.70 -18.25
N ASN A 252 0.85 22.53 -17.22
CA ASN A 252 0.94 23.97 -17.39
C ASN A 252 2.18 24.38 -18.21
N SER A 253 3.36 23.78 -17.93
CA SER A 253 4.56 24.07 -18.72
C SER A 253 4.42 23.71 -20.20
N SER A 254 3.67 22.65 -20.53
CA SER A 254 3.44 22.26 -21.93
C SER A 254 2.45 23.15 -22.68
N SER A 255 1.57 23.88 -21.97
CA SER A 255 0.63 24.83 -22.57
C SER A 255 1.36 26.10 -23.00
N ASN A 256 2.21 26.65 -22.12
CA ASN A 256 2.91 27.91 -22.37
C ASN A 256 3.90 27.81 -23.54
N SER A 257 4.45 26.63 -23.83
CA SER A 257 5.35 26.45 -24.97
C SER A 257 4.66 26.54 -26.34
N HIS A 258 3.32 26.45 -26.38
CA HIS A 258 2.55 26.55 -27.63
C HIS A 258 2.05 27.98 -27.93
N GLU A 259 2.10 28.91 -26.96
CA GLU A 259 1.64 30.30 -27.15
C GLU A 259 2.75 31.25 -27.63
N ILE A 260 4.01 30.78 -27.72
CA ILE A 260 5.18 31.60 -28.09
C ILE A 260 5.60 31.39 -29.56
N VAL A 261 4.76 30.75 -30.38
CA VAL A 261 5.00 30.51 -31.82
C VAL A 261 3.92 31.21 -32.64
#